data_AF-A0A7Y7P6C3-F1
#
_entry.id   AF-A0A7Y7P6C3-F1
#
_cell.length_a   1.000
_cell.length_b   1.000
_cell.length_c   1.000
_cell.angle_alpha   90.00
_cell.angle_beta   90.00
_cell.angle_gamma   90.00
#
_symmetry.space_group_name_H-M   'P 1'
#
loop_
_entity.id
_entity.type
_entity.pdbx_description
1 polymer ?
#
loop_
_entity_poly.entity_id
_entity_poly.type
_entity_poly.pdbx_seq_one_letter_code
_entity_poly.pdbx_strand_id
1 'polypeptide(L)'
;MILSILITVVTTSLIWFAILYLNQRKHHSDIQLIEANNSNKIEELLITFNKEIINQYNKGFTDSEQKRNFTIQITPFKEICETESFFKSKKSIKLGYKQAIVSNGITNYLAEPIIVENISIEKLNEENVKLAISVLNKAIDAVIIASNPTPVIINGSTNELNASILKLFKKRNNLLKKLNIFSSKKSNQ
;
A
#
# COMPACT_ATOMS: atom_id res chain seq x y z
N MET A 1 30.55 45.23 82.20
CA MET A 1 29.94 46.05 81.14
C MET A 1 30.25 45.52 79.74
N ILE A 2 31.52 45.21 79.41
CA ILE A 2 31.89 44.70 78.07
C ILE A 2 31.30 43.30 77.79
N LEU A 3 31.38 42.38 78.77
CA LEU A 3 30.85 41.01 78.64
C LEU A 3 29.32 40.98 78.39
N SER A 4 28.56 41.84 79.08
CA SER A 4 27.10 41.93 78.93
C SER A 4 26.70 42.47 77.55
N ILE A 5 27.48 43.42 77.00
CA ILE A 5 27.26 43.94 75.64
C ILE A 5 27.53 42.82 74.62
N LEU A 6 28.61 42.06 74.78
CA LEU A 6 28.94 40.93 73.89
C LEU A 6 27.83 39.86 73.87
N ILE A 7 27.33 39.46 75.04
CA ILE A 7 26.24 38.47 75.16
C ILE A 7 24.96 38.98 74.47
N THR A 8 24.66 40.28 74.60
CA THR A 8 23.46 40.89 73.99
C THR A 8 23.56 40.90 72.46
N VAL A 9 24.75 41.19 71.90
CA VAL A 9 24.99 41.13 70.45
C VAL A 9 24.89 39.70 69.91
N VAL A 10 25.47 38.73 70.62
CA VAL A 10 25.40 37.31 70.20
C VAL A 10 23.96 36.79 70.25
N THR A 11 23.22 37.08 71.32
CA THR A 11 21.83 36.62 71.46
C THR A 11 20.90 37.22 70.41
N THR A 12 20.99 38.53 70.16
CA THR A 12 20.20 39.18 69.11
C THR A 12 20.55 38.69 67.70
N SER A 13 21.83 38.41 67.43
CA SER A 13 22.27 37.81 66.16
C SER A 13 21.69 36.40 65.97
N LEU A 14 21.72 35.57 67.01
CA LEU A 14 21.16 34.22 66.97
C LEU A 14 19.64 34.23 66.76
N ILE A 15 18.92 35.16 67.39
CA ILE A 15 17.47 35.31 67.21
C ILE A 15 17.15 35.67 65.75
N TRP A 16 17.87 36.63 65.17
CA TRP A 16 17.70 36.99 63.76
C TRP A 16 18.03 35.85 62.81
N PHE A 17 19.10 35.09 63.10
CA PHE A 17 19.47 33.92 62.31
C PHE A 17 18.37 32.84 62.33
N ALA A 18 17.77 32.59 63.49
CA ALA A 18 16.66 31.65 63.62
C ALA A 18 15.41 32.10 62.82
N ILE A 19 15.07 33.39 62.87
CA ILE A 19 13.95 33.96 62.09
C ILE A 19 14.20 33.82 60.58
N LEU A 20 15.40 34.17 60.12
CA LEU A 20 15.78 34.05 58.71
C LEU A 20 15.73 32.60 58.23
N TYR A 21 16.25 31.67 59.03
CA TYR A 21 16.23 30.24 58.70
C TYR A 21 14.81 29.68 58.57
N LEU A 22 13.92 30.04 59.50
CA LEU A 22 12.51 29.62 59.44
C LEU A 22 11.79 30.20 58.20
N ASN A 23 12.06 31.47 57.88
CA ASN A 23 11.44 32.12 56.73
C ASN A 23 11.95 31.53 55.41
N GLN A 24 13.25 31.22 55.32
CA GLN A 24 13.85 30.59 54.13
C GLN A 24 13.29 29.17 53.89
N ARG A 25 13.10 28.39 54.96
CA ARG A 25 12.50 27.04 54.86
C ARG A 25 11.07 27.10 54.34
N LYS A 26 10.27 28.05 54.81
CA LYS A 26 8.89 28.26 54.34
C LYS A 26 8.85 28.69 52.86
N HIS A 27 9.69 29.64 52.46
CA HIS A 27 9.79 30.04 51.06
C HIS A 27 10.18 28.87 50.16
N HIS A 28 11.12 28.01 50.60
CA HIS A 28 11.53 26.85 49.82
C HIS A 28 10.40 25.81 49.65
N SER A 29 9.58 25.58 50.68
CA SER A 29 8.42 24.68 50.56
C SER A 29 7.35 25.23 49.63
N ASP A 30 7.11 26.54 49.68
CA ASP A 30 6.10 27.19 48.84
C ASP A 30 6.52 27.16 47.36
N ILE A 31 7.81 27.38 47.07
CA ILE A 31 8.37 27.28 45.71
C ILE A 31 8.22 25.86 45.16
N GLN A 32 8.59 24.83 45.95
CA GLN A 32 8.46 23.43 45.52
C GLN A 32 7.01 23.04 45.22
N LEU A 33 6.06 23.54 46.01
CA LEU A 33 4.63 23.27 45.79
C LEU A 33 4.11 23.95 44.52
N ILE A 34 4.58 25.16 44.21
CA ILE A 34 4.24 25.86 42.97
C ILE A 34 4.85 25.13 41.76
N GLU A 35 6.11 24.70 41.85
CA GLU A 35 6.79 23.93 40.80
C GLU A 35 6.09 22.60 40.52
N ALA A 36 5.71 21.85 41.56
CA ALA A 36 4.96 20.61 41.43
C ALA A 36 3.59 20.83 40.76
N ASN A 37 2.85 21.84 41.21
CA ASN A 37 1.54 22.18 40.62
C ASN A 37 1.66 22.61 39.15
N ASN A 38 2.69 23.37 38.79
CA ASN A 38 2.93 23.78 37.41
C ASN A 38 3.33 22.59 36.54
N SER A 39 4.15 21.68 37.07
CA SER A 39 4.55 20.46 36.37
C SER A 39 3.34 19.57 36.05
N ASN A 40 2.46 19.37 37.03
CA ASN A 40 1.21 18.60 36.84
C ASN A 40 0.30 19.24 35.78
N LYS A 41 0.15 20.58 35.79
CA LYS A 41 -0.64 21.30 34.77
C LYS A 41 -0.05 21.16 33.37
N ILE A 42 1.28 21.19 33.24
CA ILE A 42 1.96 21.00 31.95
C ILE A 42 1.71 19.57 31.43
N GLU A 43 1.78 18.58 32.31
CA GLU A 43 1.50 17.18 31.96
C GLU A 43 0.05 16.98 31.51
N GLU A 44 -0.93 17.55 32.22
CA GLU A 44 -2.35 17.52 31.82
C GLU A 44 -2.60 18.18 30.45
N LEU A 45 -1.95 19.32 30.19
CA LEU A 45 -2.04 20.00 28.90
C LEU A 45 -1.44 19.16 27.77
N LEU A 46 -0.28 18.53 28.01
CA LEU A 46 0.36 17.64 27.04
C LEU A 46 -0.52 16.43 26.72
N ILE A 47 -1.12 15.80 27.74
CA ILE A 47 -2.04 14.67 27.54
C ILE A 47 -3.25 15.10 26.70
N THR A 48 -3.83 16.26 27.02
CA THR A 48 -5.00 16.79 26.30
C THR A 48 -4.65 17.09 24.85
N PHE A 49 -3.53 17.76 24.60
CA PHE A 49 -3.06 18.09 23.25
C PHE A 49 -2.77 16.85 22.42
N ASN A 50 -2.08 15.86 22.99
CA ASN A 50 -1.82 14.59 22.30
C ASN A 50 -3.13 13.85 21.96
N LYS A 51 -4.10 13.87 22.88
CA LYS A 51 -5.42 13.27 22.64
C LYS A 51 -6.17 13.98 21.52
N GLU A 52 -6.12 15.31 21.46
CA GLU A 52 -6.72 16.09 20.38
C GLU A 52 -6.07 15.83 19.03
N ILE A 53 -4.72 15.76 18.96
CA ILE A 53 -4.00 15.40 17.73
C ILE A 53 -4.44 14.03 17.22
N ILE A 54 -4.45 13.02 18.10
CA ILE A 54 -4.86 11.66 17.74
C ILE A 54 -6.31 11.67 17.24
N ASN A 55 -7.19 12.42 17.91
CA ASN A 55 -8.59 12.54 17.51
C ASN A 55 -8.75 13.21 16.13
N GLN A 56 -8.03 14.30 15.87
CA GLN A 56 -8.05 14.97 14.57
C GLN A 56 -7.48 14.10 13.45
N TYR A 57 -6.39 13.37 13.72
CA TYR A 57 -5.84 12.39 12.80
C TYR A 57 -6.86 11.30 12.46
N ASN A 58 -7.48 10.70 13.48
CA ASN A 58 -8.49 9.64 13.29
C ASN A 58 -9.71 10.16 12.53
N LYS A 59 -10.16 11.38 12.82
CA LYS A 59 -11.25 12.03 12.08
C LYS A 59 -10.88 12.27 10.61
N GLY A 60 -9.69 12.81 10.35
CA GLY A 60 -9.19 12.99 8.99
C GLY A 60 -9.04 11.66 8.24
N PHE A 61 -8.53 10.62 8.90
CA PHE A 61 -8.36 9.29 8.34
C PHE A 61 -9.70 8.63 7.99
N THR A 62 -10.67 8.67 8.91
CA THR A 62 -12.01 8.10 8.69
C THR A 62 -12.80 8.87 7.63
N ASP A 63 -12.75 10.21 7.62
CA ASP A 63 -13.34 11.03 6.56
C ASP A 63 -12.72 10.72 5.18
N SER A 64 -11.40 10.48 5.14
CA SER A 64 -10.69 10.10 3.91
C SER A 64 -11.05 8.70 3.45
N GLU A 65 -11.18 7.76 4.40
CA GLU A 65 -11.57 6.37 4.14
C GLU A 65 -12.98 6.28 3.55
N GLN A 66 -13.92 7.05 4.09
CA GLN A 66 -15.30 7.11 3.60
C GLN A 66 -15.44 7.84 2.25
N LYS A 67 -14.48 8.69 1.89
CA LYS A 67 -14.45 9.47 0.64
C LYS A 67 -13.50 8.91 -0.42
N ARG A 68 -12.96 7.69 -0.26
CA ARG A 68 -12.13 7.04 -1.29
C ARG A 68 -12.97 6.73 -2.52
N ASN A 69 -13.10 7.73 -3.40
CA ASN A 69 -13.82 7.60 -4.66
C ASN A 69 -12.97 6.99 -5.77
N PHE A 70 -11.77 6.48 -5.44
CA PHE A 70 -10.90 5.84 -6.41
C PHE A 70 -10.88 4.31 -6.26
N THR A 71 -11.08 3.63 -7.37
CA THR A 71 -11.03 2.18 -7.53
C THR A 71 -9.86 1.83 -8.45
N ILE A 72 -9.18 0.74 -8.15
CA ILE A 72 -8.20 0.16 -9.07
C ILE A 72 -8.95 -0.77 -10.02
N GLN A 73 -8.85 -0.51 -11.32
CA GLN A 73 -9.43 -1.37 -12.34
C GLN A 73 -8.34 -2.25 -12.95
N ILE A 74 -8.57 -3.56 -12.98
CA ILE A 74 -7.70 -4.54 -13.64
C ILE A 74 -8.44 -5.13 -14.83
N THR A 75 -7.81 -5.12 -16.00
CA THR A 75 -8.37 -5.72 -17.22
C THR A 75 -7.42 -6.77 -17.78
N PRO A 76 -7.76 -8.07 -17.68
CA PRO A 76 -7.01 -9.13 -18.34
C PRO A 76 -6.99 -8.90 -19.85
N PHE A 77 -5.84 -9.09 -20.50
CA PHE A 77 -5.72 -8.93 -21.94
C PHE A 77 -4.77 -9.95 -22.56
N LYS A 78 -4.90 -10.10 -23.88
CA LYS A 78 -3.99 -10.88 -24.70
C LYS A 78 -3.55 -10.05 -25.89
N GLU A 79 -2.32 -10.30 -26.34
CA GLU A 79 -1.77 -9.69 -27.54
C GLU A 79 -1.07 -10.75 -28.38
N ILE A 80 -1.32 -10.75 -29.69
CA ILE A 80 -0.63 -11.64 -30.62
C ILE A 80 0.51 -10.84 -31.22
N CYS A 81 1.74 -11.24 -30.94
CA CYS A 81 2.93 -10.61 -31.49
C CYS A 81 3.49 -11.49 -32.60
N GLU A 82 3.69 -10.90 -33.77
CA GLU A 82 4.39 -11.50 -34.89
C GLU A 82 5.70 -10.76 -35.09
N THR A 83 6.80 -11.46 -34.84
CA THR A 83 8.14 -10.93 -35.10
C THR A 83 8.61 -11.52 -36.41
N GLU A 84 8.63 -10.71 -37.45
CA GLU A 84 9.24 -11.04 -38.73
C GLU A 84 10.73 -10.72 -38.64
N SER A 85 11.57 -11.75 -38.72
CA SER A 85 13.01 -11.59 -38.96
C SER A 85 13.34 -12.17 -40.32
N PHE A 86 14.41 -11.69 -40.95
CA PHE A 86 14.86 -12.08 -42.30
C PHE A 86 14.92 -13.61 -42.53
N PHE A 87 15.07 -14.41 -41.48
CA PHE A 87 15.17 -15.87 -41.58
C PHE A 87 13.98 -16.65 -41.01
N LYS A 88 13.16 -16.09 -40.12
CA LYS A 88 12.04 -16.78 -39.46
C LYS A 88 10.96 -15.80 -39.00
N SER A 89 9.70 -16.15 -39.24
CA SER A 89 8.55 -15.53 -38.56
C SER A 89 8.27 -16.28 -37.27
N LYS A 90 8.38 -15.60 -36.12
CA LYS A 90 7.98 -16.13 -34.82
C LYS A 90 6.70 -15.46 -34.39
N LYS A 91 5.62 -16.25 -34.28
CA LYS A 91 4.36 -15.79 -33.72
C LYS A 91 4.24 -16.24 -32.26
N SER A 92 3.82 -15.35 -31.39
CA SER A 92 3.66 -15.61 -29.96
C SER A 92 2.42 -14.90 -29.41
N ILE A 93 1.89 -15.41 -28.30
CA ILE A 93 0.74 -14.86 -27.60
C ILE A 93 1.24 -14.38 -26.23
N LYS A 94 1.23 -13.06 -26.03
CA LYS A 94 1.49 -12.46 -24.74
C LYS A 94 0.20 -12.38 -23.93
N LEU A 95 0.30 -12.71 -22.65
CA LEU A 95 -0.80 -12.72 -21.70
C LEU A 95 -0.44 -11.82 -20.53
N GLY A 96 -1.40 -11.02 -20.09
CA GLY A 96 -1.15 -10.01 -19.07
C GLY A 96 -2.41 -9.34 -18.58
N TYR A 97 -2.21 -8.25 -17.84
CA TYR A 97 -3.29 -7.38 -17.38
C TYR A 97 -2.90 -5.91 -17.56
N LYS A 98 -3.92 -5.06 -17.74
CA LYS A 98 -3.79 -3.60 -17.70
C LYS A 98 -4.33 -3.11 -16.37
N GLN A 99 -3.65 -2.16 -15.76
CA GLN A 99 -4.07 -1.52 -14.51
C GLN A 99 -4.46 -0.08 -14.79
N ALA A 100 -5.58 0.35 -14.22
CA ALA A 100 -6.02 1.73 -14.26
C ALA A 100 -6.46 2.19 -12.87
N ILE A 101 -6.27 3.47 -12.57
CA ILE A 101 -6.85 4.12 -11.39
C ILE A 101 -8.03 4.95 -11.88
N VAL A 102 -9.21 4.65 -11.37
CA VAL A 102 -10.46 5.31 -11.75
C VAL A 102 -10.98 6.06 -10.54
N SER A 103 -11.27 7.35 -10.66
CA SER A 103 -11.93 8.14 -9.61
C SER A 103 -13.26 8.66 -10.12
N ASN A 104 -14.35 8.45 -9.38
CA ASN A 104 -15.70 8.87 -9.79
C ASN A 104 -16.11 8.41 -11.20
N GLY A 105 -15.68 7.22 -11.62
CA GLY A 105 -15.93 6.70 -12.97
C GLY A 105 -15.04 7.28 -14.08
N ILE A 106 -14.09 8.16 -13.75
CA ILE A 106 -13.13 8.74 -14.69
C ILE A 106 -11.77 8.05 -14.52
N THR A 107 -11.21 7.53 -15.62
CA THR A 107 -9.86 6.97 -15.63
C THR A 107 -8.84 8.09 -15.52
N ASN A 108 -8.15 8.16 -14.37
CA ASN A 108 -7.14 9.19 -14.09
C ASN A 108 -5.74 8.74 -14.48
N TYR A 109 -5.49 7.43 -14.42
CA TYR A 109 -4.20 6.85 -14.76
C TYR A 109 -4.40 5.50 -15.44
N LEU A 110 -3.67 5.27 -16.52
CA LEU A 110 -3.62 4.00 -17.23
C LEU A 110 -2.15 3.56 -17.29
N ALA A 111 -1.84 2.48 -16.58
CA ALA A 111 -0.50 1.90 -16.58
C ALA A 111 -0.22 1.20 -17.91
N GLU A 112 1.06 1.05 -18.23
CA GLU A 112 1.47 0.17 -19.31
C GLU A 112 1.03 -1.28 -19.04
N PRO A 113 0.73 -2.07 -20.09
CA PRO A 113 0.27 -3.44 -19.91
C PRO A 113 1.37 -4.31 -19.30
N ILE A 114 1.05 -5.01 -18.21
CA ILE A 114 2.00 -5.92 -17.55
C ILE A 114 1.85 -7.31 -18.16
N ILE A 115 2.93 -7.77 -18.82
CA ILE A 115 3.00 -9.10 -19.41
C ILE A 115 3.43 -10.09 -18.34
N VAL A 116 2.59 -11.10 -18.10
CA VAL A 116 2.83 -12.16 -17.11
C VAL A 116 3.43 -13.39 -17.78
N GLU A 117 2.97 -13.73 -18.98
CA GLU A 117 3.39 -14.95 -19.67
C GLU A 117 3.46 -14.74 -21.19
N ASN A 118 4.35 -15.48 -21.86
CA ASN A 118 4.47 -15.44 -23.31
C ASN A 118 4.53 -16.86 -23.91
N ILE A 119 3.50 -17.23 -24.65
CA ILE A 119 3.37 -18.56 -25.25
C ILE A 119 3.73 -18.47 -26.74
N SER A 120 4.80 -19.14 -27.16
CA SER A 120 5.07 -19.36 -28.59
C SER A 120 3.94 -20.17 -29.22
N ILE A 121 3.48 -19.78 -30.42
CA ILE A 121 2.41 -20.49 -31.13
C ILE A 121 2.78 -21.97 -31.33
N GLU A 122 4.04 -22.30 -31.57
CA GLU A 122 4.51 -23.69 -31.73
C GLU A 122 4.23 -24.54 -30.49
N LYS A 123 4.34 -23.94 -29.29
CA LYS A 123 4.10 -24.59 -28.00
C LYS A 123 2.67 -24.43 -27.51
N LEU A 124 1.77 -23.87 -28.31
CA LEU A 124 0.38 -23.66 -27.90
C LEU A 124 -0.34 -25.01 -27.81
N ASN A 125 -0.75 -25.40 -26.61
CA ASN A 125 -1.58 -26.57 -26.30
C ASN A 125 -2.51 -26.24 -25.11
N GLU A 126 -3.47 -27.12 -24.79
CA GLU A 126 -4.45 -26.82 -23.73
C GLU A 126 -3.82 -26.70 -22.33
N GLU A 127 -2.79 -27.49 -22.04
CA GLU A 127 -2.10 -27.49 -20.74
C GLU A 127 -1.33 -26.18 -20.52
N ASN A 128 -0.57 -25.73 -21.51
CA ASN A 128 0.21 -24.49 -21.45
C ASN A 128 -0.70 -23.26 -21.35
N VAL A 129 -1.87 -23.28 -22.00
CA VAL A 129 -2.87 -22.22 -21.85
C VAL A 129 -3.44 -22.21 -20.43
N LYS A 130 -3.80 -23.38 -19.87
CA LYS A 130 -4.27 -23.47 -18.47
C LYS A 130 -3.22 -22.98 -17.48
N LEU A 131 -1.96 -23.36 -17.67
CA LEU A 131 -0.84 -22.90 -16.83
C LEU A 131 -0.69 -21.39 -16.91
N ALA A 132 -0.65 -20.81 -18.11
CA ALA A 132 -0.50 -19.37 -18.27
C ALA A 132 -1.65 -18.56 -17.64
N ILE A 133 -2.89 -19.06 -17.76
CA ILE A 133 -4.05 -18.44 -17.11
C ILE A 133 -3.97 -18.56 -15.58
N SER A 134 -3.45 -19.67 -15.06
CA SER A 134 -3.21 -19.84 -13.62
C SER A 134 -2.18 -18.83 -13.10
N VAL A 135 -1.08 -18.62 -13.83
CA VAL A 135 -0.07 -17.60 -13.48
C VAL A 135 -0.68 -16.20 -13.54
N LEU A 136 -1.49 -15.90 -14.56
CA LEU A 136 -2.20 -14.62 -14.67
C LEU A 136 -3.16 -14.39 -13.48
N ASN A 137 -3.95 -15.40 -13.10
CA ASN A 137 -4.83 -15.29 -11.94
C ASN A 137 -4.04 -15.00 -10.66
N LYS A 138 -2.95 -15.73 -10.41
CA LYS A 138 -2.08 -15.47 -9.25
C LYS A 138 -1.51 -14.04 -9.25
N ALA A 139 -1.13 -13.52 -10.41
CA ALA A 139 -0.65 -12.15 -10.53
C ALA A 139 -1.74 -11.13 -10.19
N ILE A 140 -2.97 -11.35 -10.67
CA ILE A 140 -4.12 -10.49 -10.35
C ILE A 140 -4.45 -10.59 -8.85
N ASP A 141 -4.45 -11.78 -8.26
CA ASP A 141 -4.70 -12.00 -6.84
C ASP A 141 -3.67 -11.26 -5.97
N ALA A 142 -2.40 -11.28 -6.38
CA ALA A 142 -1.35 -10.54 -5.69
C ALA A 142 -1.61 -9.02 -5.69
N VAL A 143 -2.12 -8.46 -6.80
CA VAL A 143 -2.51 -7.05 -6.87
C VAL A 143 -3.68 -6.74 -5.95
N ILE A 144 -4.69 -7.62 -5.89
CA ILE A 144 -5.86 -7.45 -5.00
C ILE A 144 -5.41 -7.40 -3.54
N ILE A 145 -4.54 -8.32 -3.13
CA ILE A 145 -4.01 -8.38 -1.76
C ILE A 145 -3.19 -7.11 -1.45
N ALA A 146 -2.30 -6.71 -2.36
CA ALA A 146 -1.44 -5.54 -2.19
C ALA A 146 -2.22 -4.21 -2.16
N SER A 147 -3.40 -4.16 -2.78
CA SER A 147 -4.20 -2.94 -2.90
C SER A 147 -5.07 -2.63 -1.68
N ASN A 148 -5.23 -3.57 -0.74
CA ASN A 148 -6.08 -3.42 0.46
C ASN A 148 -5.66 -2.18 1.29
N PRO A 149 -6.57 -1.22 1.60
CA PRO A 149 -8.04 -1.29 1.53
C PRO A 149 -8.70 -0.67 0.29
N THR A 150 -7.94 -0.38 -0.76
CA THR A 150 -8.49 0.17 -2.01
C THR A 150 -9.32 -0.88 -2.75
N PRO A 151 -10.58 -0.59 -3.12
CA PRO A 151 -11.41 -1.52 -3.89
C PRO A 151 -10.81 -1.78 -5.28
N VAL A 152 -10.75 -3.05 -5.64
CA VAL A 152 -10.26 -3.51 -6.96
C VAL A 152 -11.43 -4.07 -7.77
N ILE A 153 -11.61 -3.59 -8.99
CA ILE A 153 -12.62 -4.05 -9.93
C ILE A 153 -11.93 -4.76 -11.09
N ILE A 154 -12.29 -6.02 -11.32
CA ILE A 154 -11.78 -6.78 -12.47
C ILE A 154 -12.76 -6.62 -13.63
N ASN A 155 -12.35 -5.88 -14.65
CA ASN A 155 -13.13 -5.70 -15.87
C ASN A 155 -12.75 -6.76 -16.90
N GLY A 156 -13.58 -7.80 -17.00
CA GLY A 156 -13.42 -8.93 -17.90
C GLY A 156 -13.22 -10.25 -17.15
N SER A 157 -13.08 -11.34 -17.91
CA SER A 157 -12.95 -12.68 -17.35
C SER A 157 -11.72 -13.40 -17.91
N THR A 158 -10.88 -13.92 -17.03
CA THR A 158 -9.75 -14.78 -17.43
C THR A 158 -10.24 -16.09 -18.05
N ASN A 159 -11.47 -16.53 -17.75
CA ASN A 159 -12.12 -17.68 -18.40
C ASN A 159 -12.52 -17.39 -19.85
N GLU A 160 -13.05 -16.20 -20.12
CA GLU A 160 -13.34 -15.77 -21.50
C GLU A 160 -12.05 -15.68 -22.31
N LEU A 161 -10.99 -15.17 -21.68
CA LEU A 161 -9.67 -15.06 -22.26
C LEU A 161 -9.10 -16.44 -22.60
N ASN A 162 -9.20 -17.41 -21.68
CA ASN A 162 -8.87 -18.82 -21.91
C ASN A 162 -9.62 -19.40 -23.12
N ALA A 163 -10.96 -19.29 -23.13
CA ALA A 163 -11.79 -19.80 -24.22
C ALA A 163 -11.41 -19.18 -25.58
N SER A 164 -11.07 -17.89 -25.59
CA SER A 164 -10.65 -17.18 -26.79
C SER A 164 -9.31 -17.69 -27.36
N ILE A 165 -8.37 -18.10 -26.50
CA ILE A 165 -7.07 -18.65 -26.92
C ILE A 165 -7.24 -20.08 -27.41
N LEU A 166 -8.03 -20.89 -26.71
CA LEU A 166 -8.34 -22.25 -27.13
C LEU A 166 -9.08 -22.30 -28.48
N LYS A 167 -9.94 -21.32 -28.77
CA LYS A 167 -10.56 -21.17 -30.11
C LYS A 167 -9.50 -20.95 -31.20
N LEU A 168 -8.47 -20.14 -30.94
CA LEU A 168 -7.37 -19.93 -31.89
C LEU A 168 -6.58 -21.23 -32.13
N PHE A 169 -6.29 -21.97 -31.07
CA PHE A 169 -5.63 -23.27 -31.14
C PHE A 169 -6.44 -24.27 -31.98
N LYS A 170 -7.74 -24.42 -31.71
CA LYS A 170 -8.64 -25.33 -32.46
C LYS A 170 -8.75 -24.94 -33.93
N LYS A 171 -8.87 -23.64 -34.24
CA LYS A 171 -8.91 -23.13 -35.62
C LYS A 171 -7.62 -23.50 -36.38
N ARG A 172 -6.45 -23.31 -35.78
CA ARG A 172 -5.15 -23.68 -36.36
C ARG A 172 -5.09 -25.18 -36.66
N ASN A 173 -5.43 -26.02 -35.69
CA ASN A 173 -5.32 -27.48 -35.87
C ASN A 173 -6.26 -27.99 -36.96
N ASN A 174 -7.46 -27.41 -37.09
CA ASN A 174 -8.37 -27.74 -38.18
C ASN A 174 -7.82 -27.32 -39.56
N LEU A 175 -7.13 -26.17 -39.66
CA LEU A 175 -6.46 -25.76 -40.89
C LEU A 175 -5.31 -26.70 -41.26
N LEU A 176 -4.47 -27.08 -40.30
CA LEU A 176 -3.37 -28.03 -40.53
C LEU A 176 -3.88 -29.41 -40.96
N LYS A 177 -4.96 -29.91 -40.34
CA LYS A 177 -5.61 -31.16 -40.75
C LYS A 177 -6.12 -31.08 -42.19
N LYS A 178 -6.78 -29.98 -42.58
CA LYS A 178 -7.24 -29.79 -43.96
C LYS A 178 -6.07 -29.82 -44.95
N LEU A 179 -4.97 -29.10 -44.65
CA LEU A 179 -3.79 -29.05 -45.52
C LEU A 179 -3.12 -30.43 -45.71
N ASN A 180 -3.01 -31.23 -44.65
CA ASN A 180 -2.44 -32.59 -44.73
C ASN A 180 -3.34 -33.57 -45.49
N ILE A 181 -4.66 -33.38 -45.45
CA ILE A 181 -5.59 -34.18 -46.27
C ILE A 181 -5.42 -33.84 -47.75
N PHE A 182 -5.17 -32.57 -48.10
CA PHE A 182 -4.94 -32.15 -49.49
C PHE A 182 -3.60 -32.60 -50.06
N SER A 183 -2.54 -32.74 -49.26
CA SER A 183 -1.26 -33.29 -49.73
C SER A 183 -1.33 -34.79 -50.00
N SER A 184 -2.03 -35.56 -49.15
CA SER A 184 -2.21 -37.01 -49.33
C SER A 184 -3.02 -37.41 -50.58
N LYS A 185 -3.93 -36.54 -51.04
CA LYS A 185 -4.70 -36.78 -52.27
C LYS A 185 -3.92 -36.45 -53.56
N LYS A 186 -2.86 -35.65 -53.48
CA LYS A 186 -2.04 -35.26 -54.64
C LYS A 186 -0.90 -36.23 -54.97
N SER A 187 -0.51 -37.12 -54.05
CA SER A 187 0.52 -38.14 -54.33
C SER A 187 -0.02 -39.45 -54.91
N ASN A 188 -1.34 -39.57 -55.08
CA ASN A 188 -2.02 -40.74 -55.65
C ASN A 188 -2.63 -40.45 -57.04
N GLN A 189 -2.16 -39.41 -57.72
CA GLN A 189 -2.39 -39.12 -59.14
C GLN A 189 -1.05 -39.03 -59.84
#